data_AF-A0A349Y3P7-F1
#
_entry.id   AF-A0A349Y3P7-F1
#
_cell.length_a   1.000
_cell.length_b   1.000
_cell.length_c   1.000
_cell.angle_alpha   90.00
_cell.angle_beta   90.00
_cell.angle_gamma   90.00
#
_symmetry.space_group_name_H-M   'P 1'
#
loop_
_entity.id
_entity.type
_entity.pdbx_description
1 polymer ?
#
loop_
_entity_poly.entity_id
_entity_poly.type
_entity_poly.pdbx_seq_one_letter_code
_entity_poly.pdbx_strand_id
1 'polypeptide(L)'
;ICYGMQAAVVDFARHVAGLEGANSTENDRQSPNPVIGLITEWRTATGDVEKRDDKSDLGGTMRLGLQEQRLKPGTLARELYGKDVVSERHRHRYEFNNRYRTQLEDAGLVIAGKSMDDTLVEV
;
A
#
# COMPACT_ATOMS: atom_id res chain seq x y z
N ILE A 1 -10.71 -0.12 -8.01
CA ILE A 1 -10.42 -1.57 -7.87
C ILE A 1 -9.26 -1.69 -6.89
N CYS A 2 -9.49 -2.11 -5.64
CA CYS A 2 -8.43 -2.03 -4.59
C CYS A 2 -7.44 -3.20 -4.66
N TYR A 3 -7.92 -4.45 -4.79
CA TYR A 3 -7.04 -5.62 -4.85
C TYR A 3 -6.16 -5.66 -6.10
N GLY A 4 -6.59 -5.03 -7.20
CA GLY A 4 -5.81 -4.96 -8.44
C GLY A 4 -4.46 -4.26 -8.26
N MET A 5 -4.41 -3.18 -7.47
CA MET A 5 -3.15 -2.51 -7.13
C MET A 5 -2.21 -3.46 -6.36
N GLN A 6 -2.76 -4.19 -5.38
CA GLN A 6 -1.99 -5.11 -4.55
C GLN A 6 -1.37 -6.23 -5.38
N ALA A 7 -2.15 -6.83 -6.29
CA ALA A 7 -1.66 -7.84 -7.21
C ALA A 7 -0.56 -7.30 -8.14
N ALA A 8 -0.73 -6.08 -8.67
CA ALA A 8 0.29 -5.45 -9.52
C ALA A 8 1.59 -5.18 -8.78
N VAL A 9 1.54 -4.72 -7.53
CA VAL A 9 2.74 -4.53 -6.68
C VAL A 9 3.43 -5.86 -6.42
N VAL A 10 2.68 -6.93 -6.12
CA VAL A 10 3.25 -8.27 -5.92
C VAL A 10 3.94 -8.78 -7.18
N ASP A 11 3.30 -8.63 -8.34
CA ASP A 11 3.88 -9.03 -9.64
C ASP A 11 5.17 -8.27 -9.95
N PHE A 12 5.13 -6.94 -9.83
CA PHE A 12 6.30 -6.08 -10.05
C PHE A 12 7.44 -6.42 -9.08
N ALA A 13 7.13 -6.64 -7.80
CA ALA A 13 8.12 -7.02 -6.79
C ALA A 13 8.84 -8.32 -7.17
N ARG A 14 8.10 -9.34 -7.60
CA ARG A 14 8.67 -10.64 -8.01
C ARG A 14 9.52 -10.54 -9.26
N HIS A 15 8.98 -9.90 -10.30
CA HIS A 15 9.51 -10.03 -11.65
C HIS A 15 10.44 -8.91 -12.07
N VAL A 16 10.31 -7.72 -11.46
CA VAL A 16 11.16 -6.56 -11.78
C VAL A 16 12.13 -6.24 -10.65
N ALA A 17 11.67 -6.24 -9.39
CA ALA A 17 12.51 -5.89 -8.25
C ALA A 17 13.30 -7.07 -7.65
N GLY A 18 13.14 -8.29 -8.20
CA GLY A 18 13.87 -9.49 -7.76
C GLY A 18 13.50 -9.99 -6.37
N LEU A 19 12.35 -9.58 -5.83
CA LEU A 19 11.84 -10.02 -4.53
C LEU A 19 11.12 -11.37 -4.69
N GLU A 20 11.90 -12.44 -4.85
CA GLU A 20 11.35 -13.79 -4.94
C GLU A 20 10.47 -14.10 -3.71
N GLY A 21 9.33 -14.75 -3.96
CA GLY A 21 8.35 -15.04 -2.92
C GLY A 21 7.55 -13.83 -2.42
N ALA A 22 7.69 -12.63 -2.99
CA ALA A 22 6.89 -11.47 -2.56
C ALA A 22 5.39 -11.74 -2.63
N ASN A 23 4.62 -11.28 -1.65
CA ASN A 23 3.18 -11.52 -1.59
C ASN A 23 2.47 -10.51 -0.67
N SER A 24 1.14 -10.59 -0.64
CA SER A 24 0.31 -9.97 0.40
C SER A 24 0.19 -10.90 1.60
N THR A 25 0.20 -10.35 2.83
CA THR A 25 -0.12 -11.13 4.04
C THR A 25 -1.58 -11.62 4.06
N GLU A 26 -2.44 -11.09 3.19
CA GLU A 26 -3.78 -11.62 2.92
C GLU A 26 -3.74 -13.03 2.34
N ASN A 27 -2.79 -13.29 1.44
CA ASN A 27 -2.69 -14.55 0.70
C ASN A 27 -1.65 -15.50 1.28
N ASP A 28 -0.53 -14.95 1.77
CA ASP A 28 0.58 -15.71 2.31
C ASP A 28 1.24 -14.95 3.47
N ARG A 29 0.86 -15.36 4.68
CA ARG A 29 1.41 -14.81 5.93
C ARG A 29 2.88 -15.20 6.16
N GLN A 30 3.39 -16.19 5.45
CA GLN A 30 4.77 -16.66 5.57
C GLN A 30 5.66 -16.11 4.45
N SER A 31 5.13 -15.22 3.61
CA SER A 31 5.87 -14.55 2.56
C SER A 31 7.17 -13.96 3.12
N PRO A 32 8.34 -14.30 2.54
CA PRO A 32 9.60 -13.67 2.94
C PRO A 32 9.63 -12.17 2.61
N ASN A 33 8.76 -11.74 1.68
CA ASN A 33 8.67 -10.37 1.19
C ASN A 33 7.21 -9.86 1.20
N PRO A 34 6.65 -9.50 2.37
CA PRO A 34 5.28 -9.00 2.49
C PRO A 34 5.17 -7.55 2.02
N VAL A 35 5.08 -7.35 0.70
CA VAL A 35 4.99 -6.03 0.05
C VAL A 35 3.63 -5.36 0.23
N ILE A 36 2.60 -6.16 0.55
CA ILE A 36 1.27 -5.69 0.94
C ILE A 36 0.95 -6.33 2.31
N GLY A 37 0.41 -5.56 3.26
CA GLY A 37 0.04 -6.08 4.57
C GLY A 37 -1.02 -5.26 5.29
N LEU A 38 -1.56 -5.76 6.40
CA LEU A 38 -2.54 -5.04 7.19
C LEU A 38 -1.91 -3.74 7.73
N ILE A 39 -2.68 -2.65 7.75
CA ILE A 39 -2.20 -1.35 8.27
C ILE A 39 -1.62 -1.44 9.70
N THR A 40 -2.13 -2.37 10.51
CA THR A 40 -1.70 -2.62 11.90
C THR A 40 -0.40 -3.42 12.01
N GLU A 41 0.06 -4.08 10.96
CA GLU A 41 1.31 -4.85 10.97
C GLU A 41 2.56 -3.95 11.04
N TRP A 42 2.42 -2.62 10.86
CA TRP A 42 3.53 -1.73 10.51
C TRP A 42 3.81 -0.52 11.44
N ARG A 43 3.11 -0.31 12.57
CA ARG A 43 3.43 0.81 13.51
C ARG A 43 3.45 0.36 14.98
N THR A 44 4.46 0.74 15.77
CA THR A 44 4.64 2.10 16.34
C THR A 44 6.03 2.77 16.16
N ALA A 45 6.12 4.08 16.42
CA ALA A 45 7.36 4.86 16.49
C ALA A 45 8.29 4.48 17.66
N THR A 46 7.83 3.59 18.56
CA THR A 46 8.60 3.00 19.66
C THR A 46 9.05 1.56 19.36
N GLY A 47 8.71 1.01 18.19
CA GLY A 47 9.17 -0.30 17.74
C GLY A 47 8.24 -1.48 18.06
N ASP A 48 7.05 -1.24 18.61
CA ASP A 48 6.12 -2.31 18.93
C ASP A 48 5.22 -2.62 17.73
N VAL A 49 5.16 -3.90 17.34
CA VAL A 49 4.21 -4.40 16.33
C VAL A 49 2.93 -4.76 17.06
N GLU A 50 1.83 -4.05 16.82
CA GLU A 50 0.51 -4.56 17.21
C GLU A 50 0.17 -5.78 16.34
N LYS A 51 0.56 -6.97 16.81
CA LYS A 51 0.11 -8.23 16.24
C LYS A 51 -1.37 -8.41 16.53
N ARG A 52 -2.22 -7.97 15.60
CA ARG A 52 -3.64 -8.33 15.55
C ARG A 52 -3.81 -9.52 14.62
N ASP A 53 -4.37 -10.60 15.14
CA ASP A 53 -4.69 -11.82 14.40
C ASP A 53 -6.13 -11.78 13.85
N ASP A 54 -6.52 -12.82 13.11
CA ASP A 54 -7.85 -13.04 12.55
C ASP A 54 -8.97 -13.16 13.60
N LYS A 55 -8.61 -13.26 14.89
CA LYS A 55 -9.54 -13.25 16.03
C LYS A 55 -9.68 -11.86 16.66
N SER A 56 -8.83 -10.92 16.28
CA SER A 56 -8.90 -9.53 16.71
C SER A 56 -10.05 -8.83 16.00
N ASP A 57 -10.68 -7.86 16.67
CA ASP A 57 -11.85 -7.15 16.13
C ASP A 57 -11.53 -6.51 14.76
N LEU A 58 -12.08 -7.09 13.70
CA LEU A 58 -11.84 -6.71 12.30
C LEU A 58 -12.46 -5.36 11.94
N GLY A 59 -13.18 -4.73 12.85
CA GLY A 59 -13.73 -3.38 12.69
C GLY A 59 -12.64 -2.30 12.66
N GLY A 60 -11.51 -2.51 13.35
CA GLY A 60 -10.46 -1.50 13.50
C GLY A 60 -9.45 -1.38 12.35
N THR A 61 -9.50 -2.26 11.34
CA THR A 61 -8.49 -2.32 10.26
C THR A 61 -9.04 -1.94 8.88
N MET A 62 -10.35 -1.73 8.75
CA MET A 62 -10.97 -1.35 7.48
C MET A 62 -10.84 0.14 7.23
N ARG A 63 -10.13 0.53 6.17
CA ARG A 63 -10.24 1.88 5.61
C ARG A 63 -11.52 1.96 4.79
N LEU A 64 -12.42 2.83 5.23
CA LEU A 64 -13.74 2.98 4.63
C LEU A 64 -14.03 4.47 4.39
N GLY A 65 -14.67 4.76 3.25
CA GLY A 65 -15.23 6.08 2.97
C GLY A 65 -14.31 6.96 2.13
N LEU A 66 -14.69 8.23 1.99
CA LEU A 66 -14.01 9.21 1.16
C LEU A 66 -12.76 9.73 1.88
N GLN A 67 -11.60 9.66 1.23
CA GLN A 67 -10.33 10.15 1.77
C GLN A 67 -9.59 10.96 0.70
N GLU A 68 -8.91 12.01 1.15
CA GLU A 68 -8.08 12.84 0.28
C GLU A 68 -6.70 12.23 0.09
N GLN A 69 -6.17 12.39 -1.11
CA GLN A 69 -4.84 11.96 -1.48
C GLN A 69 -4.20 12.98 -2.42
N ARG A 70 -2.88 13.10 -2.34
CA ARG A 70 -2.07 13.97 -3.17
C ARG A 70 -1.48 13.18 -4.33
N LEU A 71 -1.72 13.67 -5.55
CA LEU A 71 -1.13 13.11 -6.76
C LEU A 71 0.26 13.72 -7.00
N LYS A 72 1.20 12.88 -7.42
CA LYS A 72 2.57 13.28 -7.74
C LYS A 72 2.58 14.04 -9.08
N PRO A 73 3.19 15.24 -9.16
CA PRO A 73 3.34 15.97 -10.42
C PRO A 73 4.06 15.14 -11.49
N GLY A 74 3.64 15.28 -12.75
CA GLY A 74 4.23 14.55 -13.88
C GLY A 74 3.78 13.10 -14.04
N THR A 75 2.82 12.63 -13.23
CA THR A 75 2.22 11.31 -13.40
C THR A 75 0.97 11.35 -14.27
N LEU A 76 0.67 10.23 -14.94
CA LEU A 76 -0.54 10.08 -15.73
C LEU A 76 -1.80 10.31 -14.88
N ALA A 77 -1.81 9.86 -13.63
CA ALA A 77 -2.92 10.11 -12.71
C ALA A 77 -3.16 11.62 -12.53
N ARG A 78 -2.10 12.39 -12.22
CA ARG A 78 -2.22 13.85 -12.06
C ARG A 78 -2.71 14.53 -13.35
N GLU A 79 -2.24 14.07 -14.51
CA GLU A 79 -2.67 14.58 -15.81
C GLU A 79 -4.17 14.35 -16.03
N LEU A 80 -4.63 13.11 -15.84
CA LEU A 80 -6.02 12.72 -16.06
C LEU A 80 -7.00 13.40 -15.08
N TYR A 81 -6.63 13.52 -13.81
CA TYR A 81 -7.47 14.21 -12.83
C TYR A 81 -7.42 15.74 -12.97
N GLY A 82 -6.35 16.31 -13.53
CA GLY A 82 -6.16 17.75 -13.67
C GLY A 82 -6.03 18.50 -12.33
N LYS A 83 -5.82 17.80 -11.22
CA LYS A 83 -5.78 18.34 -9.84
C LYS A 83 -4.64 17.72 -9.06
N ASP A 84 -4.10 18.47 -8.10
CA ASP A 84 -3.02 17.99 -7.23
C ASP A 84 -3.54 17.19 -6.04
N VAL A 85 -4.78 17.44 -5.61
CA VAL A 85 -5.48 16.70 -4.54
C VAL A 85 -6.82 16.21 -5.07
N VAL A 86 -7.10 14.93 -4.81
CA VAL A 86 -8.35 14.26 -5.20
C VAL A 86 -8.90 13.49 -4.02
N SER A 87 -10.22 13.23 -4.05
CA SER A 87 -10.90 12.47 -3.01
C SER A 87 -11.47 11.20 -3.60
N GLU A 88 -11.09 10.05 -3.07
CA GLU A 88 -11.53 8.74 -3.55
C GLU A 88 -12.11 7.91 -2.40
N ARG A 89 -12.97 6.95 -2.74
CA ARG A 89 -13.60 6.06 -1.75
C ARG A 89 -12.78 4.81 -1.55
N HIS A 90 -12.40 4.55 -0.31
CA HIS A 90 -11.68 3.35 0.11
C HIS A 90 -12.62 2.32 0.72
N ARG A 91 -12.31 1.04 0.48
CA ARG A 91 -12.90 -0.12 1.16
C ARG A 91 -11.93 -1.29 1.11
N HIS A 92 -10.83 -1.19 1.85
CA HIS A 92 -9.81 -2.24 1.96
C HIS A 92 -9.16 -2.22 3.35
N ARG A 93 -8.42 -3.30 3.67
CA ARG A 93 -7.72 -3.47 4.96
C ARG A 93 -6.20 -3.55 4.82
N TYR A 94 -5.74 -3.96 3.64
CA TYR A 94 -4.33 -4.17 3.34
C TYR A 94 -3.79 -2.99 2.56
N GLU A 95 -2.60 -2.56 2.95
CA GLU A 95 -1.87 -1.39 2.47
C GLU A 95 -0.52 -1.81 1.89
N PHE A 96 0.06 -0.92 1.10
CA PHE A 96 1.44 -1.03 0.66
C PHE A 96 2.41 -0.96 1.85
N ASN A 97 3.38 -1.86 1.89
CA ASN A 97 4.40 -1.86 2.93
C ASN A 97 5.55 -0.89 2.56
N ASN A 98 5.57 0.27 3.21
CA ASN A 98 6.55 1.33 2.95
C ASN A 98 8.01 0.91 3.16
N ARG A 99 8.31 -0.21 3.85
CA ARG A 99 9.67 -0.76 3.91
C ARG A 99 10.24 -1.05 2.52
N TYR A 100 9.38 -1.42 1.57
CA TYR A 100 9.76 -1.74 0.19
C TYR A 100 9.69 -0.53 -0.74
N ARG A 101 9.25 0.64 -0.27
CA ARG A 101 9.00 1.82 -1.10
C ARG A 101 10.22 2.20 -1.93
N THR A 102 11.34 2.49 -1.27
CA THR A 102 12.58 2.91 -1.95
C THR A 102 13.06 1.87 -2.94
N GLN A 103 13.09 0.60 -2.53
CA GLN A 103 13.55 -0.50 -3.41
C GLN A 103 12.68 -0.64 -4.67
N LEU A 104 11.36 -0.53 -4.53
CA LEU A 104 10.44 -0.64 -5.67
C LEU A 104 10.50 0.62 -6.55
N GLU A 105 10.62 1.81 -5.97
CA GLU A 105 10.84 3.05 -6.72
C GLU A 105 12.16 3.01 -7.51
N ASP A 106 13.25 2.54 -6.90
CA ASP A 106 14.56 2.36 -7.54
C ASP A 106 14.53 1.32 -8.67
N ALA A 107 13.68 0.30 -8.55
CA ALA A 107 13.42 -0.68 -9.60
C ALA A 107 12.52 -0.16 -10.73
N GLY A 108 11.95 1.06 -10.58
CA GLY A 108 11.18 1.74 -11.61
C GLY A 108 9.67 1.85 -11.34
N LEU A 109 9.17 1.38 -10.21
CA LEU A 109 7.76 1.57 -9.83
C LEU A 109 7.52 3.05 -9.51
N VAL A 110 6.54 3.67 -10.15
CA VAL A 110 6.19 5.06 -9.87
C VAL A 110 5.01 5.09 -8.91
N ILE A 111 5.22 5.59 -7.69
CA ILE A 111 4.13 5.96 -6.78
C ILE A 111 3.54 7.29 -7.24
N ALA A 112 2.30 7.23 -7.73
CA ALA A 112 1.60 8.36 -8.32
C ALA A 112 0.67 9.07 -7.35
N GLY A 113 0.29 8.45 -6.23
CA GLY A 113 -0.60 9.03 -5.24
C GLY A 113 -0.28 8.58 -3.82
N LYS A 114 -0.39 9.50 -2.86
CA LYS A 114 -0.19 9.21 -1.43
C LYS A 114 -1.26 9.89 -0.57
N SER A 115 -1.52 9.33 0.61
CA SER A 115 -2.35 9.99 1.62
C SER A 115 -1.80 11.38 1.99
N MET A 116 -2.66 12.24 2.51
CA MET A 116 -2.27 13.63 2.84
C MET A 116 -1.16 13.75 3.89
N ASP A 117 -0.98 12.72 4.72
CA ASP A 117 0.09 12.63 5.74
C ASP A 117 1.36 11.91 5.25
N ASP A 118 1.42 11.58 3.94
CA ASP A 118 2.50 10.84 3.27
C ASP A 118 2.73 9.40 3.77
N THR A 119 1.83 8.86 4.59
CA THR A 119 2.04 7.56 5.22
C THR A 119 1.53 6.38 4.39
N LEU A 120 0.61 6.58 3.45
CA LEU A 120 0.01 5.50 2.65
C LEU A 120 0.19 5.76 1.15
N VAL A 121 0.43 4.69 0.40
CA VAL A 121 0.47 4.69 -1.06
C VAL A 121 -0.92 4.34 -1.59
N GLU A 122 -1.44 5.15 -2.49
CA GLU A 122 -2.83 5.05 -2.97
C GLU A 122 -2.93 4.79 -4.48
N VAL A 123 -1.92 5.22 -5.26
CA VAL A 123 -1.87 5.11 -6.73
C VAL A 123 -0.44 4.84 -7.18
#